data_AF-A0A2D6T5C4-F1
#
_entry.id   AF-A0A2D6T5C4-F1
#
_cell.length_a   1.000
_cell.length_b   1.000
_cell.length_c   1.000
_cell.angle_alpha   90.00
_cell.angle_beta   90.00
_cell.angle_gamma   90.00
#
_symmetry.space_group_name_H-M   'P 1'
#
loop_
_entity.id
_entity.type
_entity.pdbx_description
1 polymer ?
#
loop_
_entity_poly.entity_id
_entity_poly.type
_entity_poly.pdbx_seq_one_letter_code
_entity_poly.pdbx_strand_id
1 'polypeptide(L)'
;MLDDPDFDPSYNHLYDFSGATELKLSMGFVRDFARQRVRSETTRIAIVAPKDVFFGGVRAYQVWHDTMSGEINVFRSMDAARRWLKLE
;
A
#
# COMPACT_ATOMS: atom_id res chain seq x y z
N MET A 1 12.22 9.43 3.64
CA MET A 1 12.12 7.96 3.56
C MET A 1 13.27 7.42 2.75
N LEU A 2 13.41 7.76 1.47
CA LEU A 2 14.57 7.30 0.67
C LEU A 2 15.92 7.90 1.11
N ASP A 3 15.91 9.15 1.56
CA ASP A 3 17.11 9.82 2.07
C ASP A 3 17.34 9.59 3.57
N ASP A 4 16.53 8.72 4.18
CA ASP A 4 16.68 8.36 5.59
C ASP A 4 17.63 7.17 5.69
N PRO A 5 18.82 7.32 6.29
CA PRO A 5 19.83 6.26 6.35
C PRO A 5 19.39 5.04 7.16
N ASP A 6 18.39 5.19 8.03
CA ASP A 6 17.85 4.10 8.85
C ASP A 6 16.66 3.39 8.15
N PHE A 7 16.28 3.83 6.95
CA PHE A 7 15.21 3.21 6.20
C PHE A 7 15.65 1.89 5.57
N ASP A 8 15.06 0.79 6.03
CA ASP A 8 15.25 -0.54 5.45
C ASP A 8 14.16 -0.82 4.38
N PRO A 9 14.53 -0.91 3.09
CA PRO A 9 13.60 -1.17 1.99
C PRO A 9 13.00 -2.59 1.99
N SER A 10 13.42 -3.47 2.90
CA SER A 10 12.85 -4.81 3.08
C SER A 10 11.66 -4.85 4.04
N TYR A 11 11.37 -3.76 4.75
CA TYR A 11 10.28 -3.71 5.70
C TYR A 11 8.92 -3.79 5.02
N ASN A 12 7.99 -4.49 5.66
CA ASN A 12 6.59 -4.46 5.26
C ASN A 12 5.96 -3.12 5.66
N HIS A 13 5.08 -2.59 4.82
CA HIS A 13 4.44 -1.30 5.04
C HIS A 13 2.97 -1.47 5.38
N LEU A 14 2.49 -0.69 6.35
CA LEU A 14 1.07 -0.57 6.68
C LEU A 14 0.65 0.89 6.57
N TYR A 15 -0.29 1.17 5.66
CA TYR A 15 -0.86 2.50 5.45
C TYR A 15 -2.30 2.53 5.96
N ASP A 16 -2.60 3.42 6.91
CA ASP A 16 -3.94 3.57 7.47
C ASP A 16 -4.64 4.83 6.92
N PHE A 17 -5.71 4.63 6.16
CA PHE A 17 -6.56 5.69 5.61
C PHE A 17 -7.92 5.77 6.32
N SER A 18 -8.09 5.18 7.50
CA SER A 18 -9.34 5.23 8.27
C SER A 18 -9.79 6.67 8.58
N GLY A 19 -8.83 7.56 8.84
CA GLY A 19 -9.08 8.99 9.07
C GLY A 19 -9.30 9.82 7.81
N ALA A 20 -9.05 9.27 6.62
CA ALA A 20 -9.15 10.04 5.38
C ALA A 20 -10.63 10.29 5.02
N THR A 21 -10.96 11.54 4.68
CA THR A 21 -12.33 11.98 4.36
C THR A 21 -12.59 12.09 2.87
N GLU A 22 -11.53 12.29 2.08
CA GLU A 22 -11.58 12.42 0.62
C GLU A 22 -10.37 11.72 0.00
N LEU A 23 -10.56 11.14 -1.19
CA LEU A 23 -9.49 10.50 -1.95
C LEU A 23 -9.36 11.16 -3.33
N LYS A 24 -8.33 12.00 -3.49
CA LYS A 24 -7.94 12.56 -4.79
C LYS A 24 -6.72 11.82 -5.32
N LEU A 25 -6.94 10.64 -5.89
CA LEU A 25 -5.88 9.90 -6.58
C LEU A 25 -5.94 10.18 -8.07
N SER A 26 -4.82 10.65 -8.63
CA SER A 26 -4.63 10.64 -10.08
C SER A 26 -4.04 9.30 -10.51
N MET A 27 -4.40 8.83 -11.71
CA MET A 27 -3.78 7.63 -12.29
C MET A 27 -2.25 7.78 -12.45
N GLY A 28 -1.75 9.01 -12.60
CA GLY A 28 -0.31 9.30 -12.61
C GLY A 28 0.35 8.98 -11.27
N PHE A 29 -0.22 9.47 -10.17
CA PHE A 29 0.27 9.18 -8.82
C PHE A 29 0.25 7.67 -8.52
N VAL A 30 -0.81 6.98 -8.98
CA VAL A 30 -0.93 5.52 -8.87
C VAL A 30 0.24 4.80 -9.52
N ARG A 31 0.51 5.12 -10.78
CA ARG A 31 1.58 4.53 -11.57
C ARG A 31 2.96 4.84 -11.00
N ASP A 32 3.18 6.06 -10.53
CA ASP A 32 4.48 6.48 -10.03
C ASP A 32 4.79 5.82 -8.67
N PHE A 33 3.77 5.66 -7.82
CA PHE A 33 3.87 4.89 -6.56
C PHE A 33 4.06 3.39 -6.79
N ALA A 34 3.49 2.84 -7.86
CA ALA A 34 3.69 1.45 -8.28
C ALA A 34 5.13 1.18 -8.73
N ARG A 35 5.72 2.13 -9.46
CA ARG A 35 7.06 2.02 -10.06
C ARG A 35 8.21 2.34 -9.12
N GLN A 36 7.92 2.81 -7.92
CA GLN A 36 8.95 3.04 -6.91
C GLN A 36 9.67 1.72 -6.59
N ARG A 37 10.87 1.54 -7.16
CA ARG A 37 11.82 0.42 -6.95
C ARG A 37 12.40 0.33 -5.54
N VAL A 38 11.77 1.00 -4.58
CA VAL A 38 12.23 1.16 -3.19
C VAL A 38 11.92 -0.08 -2.36
N ARG A 39 11.38 -1.13 -2.98
CA ARG A 39 10.80 -2.29 -2.31
C ARG A 39 11.53 -3.52 -2.77
N SER A 40 11.89 -4.38 -1.83
CA SER A 40 12.31 -5.73 -2.22
C SER A 40 11.13 -6.46 -2.86
N GLU A 41 11.41 -7.45 -3.71
CA GLU A 41 10.38 -8.32 -4.29
C GLU A 41 9.55 -9.06 -3.23
N THR A 42 10.03 -9.13 -1.99
CA THR A 42 9.36 -9.79 -0.86
C THR A 42 8.58 -8.83 0.05
N THR A 43 8.62 -7.53 -0.23
CA THR A 43 7.96 -6.52 0.59
C THR A 43 6.45 -6.63 0.48
N ARG A 44 5.75 -6.65 1.62
CA ARG A 44 4.29 -6.63 1.69
C ARG A 44 3.77 -5.25 2.07
N ILE A 45 2.76 -4.77 1.36
CA ILE A 45 2.08 -3.51 1.65
C ILE A 45 0.61 -3.78 1.98
N ALA A 46 0.21 -3.44 3.20
CA ALA A 46 -1.17 -3.46 3.62
C ALA A 46 -1.74 -2.04 3.62
N ILE A 47 -2.87 -1.83 2.96
CA ILE A 47 -3.58 -0.55 2.93
C ILE A 47 -4.92 -0.74 3.64
N VAL A 48 -5.15 -0.03 4.75
CA VAL A 48 -6.41 -0.03 5.48
C VAL A 48 -7.30 1.10 4.99
N ALA A 49 -8.39 0.74 4.33
CA ALA A 49 -9.32 1.65 3.66
C ALA A 49 -10.77 1.23 3.99
N PRO A 50 -11.31 1.65 5.16
CA PRO A 50 -12.63 1.20 5.62
C PRO A 50 -13.80 1.78 4.81
N LYS A 51 -13.61 2.95 4.19
CA LYS A 51 -14.65 3.65 3.40
C LYS A 51 -14.66 3.15 1.96
N ASP A 52 -15.85 2.90 1.41
CA ASP A 52 -16.04 2.31 0.07
C ASP A 52 -15.38 3.11 -1.06
N VAL A 53 -15.34 4.43 -0.93
CA VAL A 53 -14.69 5.35 -1.89
C VAL A 53 -13.19 5.02 -2.05
N PHE A 54 -12.54 4.56 -0.99
CA PHE A 54 -11.13 4.19 -1.03
C PHE A 54 -10.90 2.78 -1.57
N PHE A 55 -11.86 1.88 -1.36
CA PHE A 55 -11.78 0.52 -1.87
C PHE A 55 -11.75 0.47 -3.40
N GLY A 56 -12.55 1.31 -4.08
CA GLY A 56 -12.55 1.41 -5.54
C GLY A 56 -11.24 1.96 -6.13
N GLY A 57 -10.70 3.02 -5.53
CA GLY A 57 -9.46 3.67 -5.98
C GLY A 57 -8.21 2.82 -5.74
N VAL A 58 -8.12 2.14 -4.59
CA VAL A 58 -6.97 1.28 -4.28
C VAL A 58 -7.07 -0.09 -4.98
N ARG A 59 -8.28 -0.61 -5.26
CA ARG A 59 -8.42 -1.81 -6.11
C ARG A 59 -7.90 -1.57 -7.53
N ALA A 60 -8.01 -0.35 -8.06
CA ALA A 60 -7.39 0.00 -9.35
C ALA A 60 -5.86 -0.11 -9.32
N TYR A 61 -5.20 0.00 -8.16
CA TYR A 61 -3.77 -0.28 -8.02
C TYR A 61 -3.45 -1.78 -8.19
N GLN A 62 -4.33 -2.68 -7.72
CA GLN A 62 -4.10 -4.13 -7.85
C GLN A 62 -4.08 -4.58 -9.32
N VAL A 63 -4.64 -3.82 -10.25
CA VAL A 63 -4.57 -4.10 -11.70
C VAL A 63 -3.15 -3.89 -12.26
N TRP A 64 -2.32 -3.08 -11.59
CA TRP A 64 -0.93 -2.81 -12.01
C TRP A 64 0.09 -3.77 -11.39
N HIS A 65 -0.38 -4.87 -10.79
CA HIS A 65 0.44 -5.86 -10.08
C HIS A 65 1.64 -6.36 -10.89
N ASP A 66 1.51 -6.52 -12.20
CA ASP A 66 2.60 -6.96 -13.09
C ASP A 66 3.77 -5.97 -13.19
N THR A 67 3.61 -4.73 -12.71
CA THR A 67 4.64 -3.68 -12.74
C THR A 67 5.23 -3.38 -11.36
N MET A 68 4.71 -4.00 -10.31
CA MET A 68 5.11 -3.73 -8.92
C MET A 68 6.08 -4.79 -8.42
N SER A 69 7.08 -4.37 -7.64
CA SER A 69 7.88 -5.27 -6.79
C SER A 69 7.19 -5.38 -5.43
N GLY A 70 6.96 -6.62 -4.97
CA GLY A 70 6.27 -6.91 -3.72
C GLY A 70 4.76 -7.12 -3.88
N GLU A 71 4.11 -7.55 -2.79
CA GLU A 71 2.66 -7.80 -2.75
C GLU A 71 1.92 -6.61 -2.12
N ILE A 72 0.83 -6.16 -2.75
CA ILE A 72 -0.04 -5.10 -2.21
C ILE A 72 -1.45 -5.64 -1.99
N ASN A 73 -1.99 -5.43 -0.79
CA ASN A 73 -3.36 -5.79 -0.48
C ASN A 73 -4.11 -4.71 0.31
N VAL A 74 -5.43 -4.66 0.11
CA VAL A 74 -6.32 -3.63 0.66
C VAL A 74 -7.31 -4.27 1.62
N PHE A 75 -7.38 -3.72 2.83
CA PHE A 75 -8.18 -4.25 3.92
C PHE A 75 -9.19 -3.21 4.38
N ARG A 76 -10.36 -3.68 4.83
CA ARG A 76 -11.34 -2.82 5.50
C ARG A 76 -11.05 -2.61 6.98
N SER A 77 -10.25 -3.47 7.60
CA SER A 77 -9.93 -3.41 9.02
C SER A 77 -8.42 -3.50 9.28
N MET A 78 -7.99 -2.82 10.35
CA MET A 78 -6.62 -2.87 10.84
C MET A 78 -6.19 -4.28 11.24
N ASP A 79 -7.07 -5.03 11.90
CA ASP A 79 -6.75 -6.40 12.35
C ASP A 79 -6.47 -7.35 11.18
N ALA A 80 -7.22 -7.23 10.08
CA ALA A 80 -6.98 -8.05 8.89
C ALA A 80 -5.62 -7.72 8.24
N ALA A 81 -5.27 -6.43 8.18
CA ALA A 81 -3.98 -5.98 7.68
C ALA A 81 -2.82 -6.50 8.53
N ARG A 82 -2.93 -6.41 9.85
CA ARG A 82 -1.90 -6.89 10.79
C ARG A 82 -1.67 -8.40 10.70
N ARG A 83 -2.75 -9.19 10.65
CA ARG A 83 -2.68 -10.65 10.42
C ARG A 83 -1.92 -10.99 9.14
N TRP A 84 -2.25 -10.31 8.06
CA TRP A 84 -1.62 -10.56 6.76
C TRP A 84 -0.12 -10.19 6.77
N LEU A 85 0.24 -9.13 7.49
CA LEU A 85 1.63 -8.73 7.71
C LEU A 85 2.38 -9.54 8.78
N LYS A 86 1.71 -10.46 9.49
CA LYS A 86 2.25 -11.24 10.61
C LYS A 86 2.78 -10.35 11.76
N LEU A 87 2.06 -9.28 12.08
CA LEU A 87 2.39 -8.35 13.17
C LEU A 87 1.63 -8.68 14.48
N GLU A 88 1.32 -9.96 14.71
CA GLU A 88 0.63 -10.45 15.92
C GLU A 88 1.62 -10.94 16.99
#